data_AF-A0AAJ3K279-F1
#
_entry.id   AF-A0AAJ3K279-F1
#
_cell.length_a   1.000
_cell.length_b   1.000
_cell.length_c   1.000
_cell.angle_alpha   90.00
_cell.angle_beta   90.00
_cell.angle_gamma   90.00
#
_symmetry.space_group_name_H-M   'P 1'
#
loop_
_entity.id
_entity.type
_entity.pdbx_description
1 polymer ?
#
loop_
_entity_poly.entity_id
_entity_poly.type
_entity_poly.pdbx_seq_one_letter_code
_entity_poly.pdbx_strand_id
1 'polypeptide(L)'
;MPRAKRYFTVIKRKIKPDSWVYTDTYRSDDALDVSEFHHERINHSEIFAERENPINGIENFWSQAKRVLRKYNGINRKNFPLFLKECEFRFNVGTPKMQLKTLRKWCEI
;
A
#
# COMPACT_ATOMS: atom_id res chain seq x y z
N MET A 1 -2.78 -18.28 -14.41
CA MET A 1 -4.21 -18.09 -14.74
C MET A 1 -5.15 -18.00 -13.51
N PRO A 2 -5.05 -18.79 -12.41
CA PRO A 2 -6.05 -18.72 -11.31
C PRO A 2 -5.92 -17.50 -10.36
N ARG A 3 -4.70 -17.04 -10.06
CA ARG A 3 -4.47 -15.95 -9.09
C ARG A 3 -4.90 -14.56 -9.60
N ALA A 4 -4.65 -14.27 -10.88
CA ALA A 4 -4.98 -12.99 -11.52
C ALA A 4 -6.49 -12.69 -11.43
N LYS A 5 -7.34 -13.70 -11.69
CA LYS A 5 -8.81 -13.55 -11.65
C LYS A 5 -9.34 -13.20 -10.25
N ARG A 6 -8.72 -13.75 -9.19
CA ARG A 6 -9.10 -13.44 -7.80
C ARG A 6 -8.69 -12.04 -7.39
N TYR A 7 -7.49 -11.60 -7.78
CA TYR A 7 -6.99 -10.26 -7.50
C TYR A 7 -7.87 -9.19 -8.16
N PHE A 8 -8.17 -9.39 -9.45
CA PHE A 8 -9.02 -8.50 -10.23
C PHE A 8 -10.42 -8.31 -9.65
N THR A 9 -11.04 -9.39 -9.17
CA THR A 9 -12.36 -9.34 -8.52
C THR A 9 -12.35 -8.46 -7.27
N VAL A 10 -11.26 -8.53 -6.49
CA VAL A 10 -11.12 -7.70 -5.28
C VAL A 10 -10.93 -6.23 -5.66
N ILE A 11 -10.11 -5.95 -6.67
CA ILE A 11 -9.87 -4.60 -7.19
C ILE A 11 -11.18 -3.95 -7.65
N LYS A 12 -11.94 -4.61 -8.54
CA LYS A 12 -13.24 -4.09 -9.02
C LYS A 12 -14.23 -3.78 -7.91
N ARG A 13 -14.19 -4.53 -6.80
CA ARG A 13 -15.09 -4.31 -5.66
C ARG A 13 -14.62 -3.18 -4.73
N LYS A 14 -13.32 -2.86 -4.74
CA LYS A 14 -12.70 -1.97 -3.75
C LYS A 14 -12.25 -0.64 -4.32
N ILE A 15 -12.02 -0.57 -5.63
CA ILE A 15 -11.59 0.63 -6.34
C ILE A 15 -12.76 1.14 -7.17
N LYS A 16 -12.98 2.45 -7.14
CA LYS A 16 -14.01 3.11 -7.96
C LYS A 16 -13.62 2.98 -9.45
N PRO A 17 -14.56 2.64 -10.35
CA PRO A 17 -14.32 2.72 -11.80
C PRO A 17 -13.76 4.09 -12.22
N ASP A 18 -12.98 4.12 -13.30
CA ASP A 18 -12.27 5.32 -13.80
C ASP A 18 -11.20 5.91 -12.84
N SER A 19 -10.78 5.15 -11.83
CA SER A 19 -9.61 5.53 -11.02
C SER A 19 -8.30 5.23 -11.73
N TRP A 20 -7.25 5.98 -11.39
CA TRP A 20 -5.88 5.66 -11.78
C TRP A 20 -5.33 4.51 -10.92
N VAL A 21 -4.79 3.49 -11.57
CA VAL A 21 -4.17 2.33 -10.94
C VAL A 21 -2.74 2.22 -11.47
N TYR A 22 -1.77 2.19 -10.56
CA TYR A 22 -0.36 2.06 -10.87
C TYR A 22 0.13 0.67 -10.40
N THR A 23 0.71 -0.12 -11.29
CA THR A 23 1.32 -1.42 -10.93
C THR A 23 2.72 -1.58 -11.52
N ASP A 24 3.44 -2.58 -11.01
CA ASP A 24 4.70 -3.01 -11.63
C ASP A 24 4.41 -3.77 -12.94
N THR A 25 5.47 -4.19 -13.63
CA THR A 25 5.37 -4.89 -14.92
C THR A 25 5.10 -6.38 -14.79
N TYR A 26 4.57 -6.87 -13.66
CA TYR A 26 4.36 -8.31 -13.46
C TYR A 26 3.17 -8.85 -14.28
N ARG A 27 3.35 -10.03 -14.90
CA ARG A 27 2.39 -10.66 -15.84
C ARG A 27 1.00 -10.96 -15.24
N SER A 28 0.81 -10.87 -13.93
CA SER A 28 -0.54 -11.02 -13.35
C SER A 28 -1.44 -9.81 -13.56
N ASP A 29 -0.84 -8.68 -13.92
CA ASP A 29 -1.50 -7.38 -13.94
C ASP A 29 -1.99 -7.02 -15.36
N ASP A 30 -1.73 -7.89 -16.34
CA ASP A 30 -2.28 -7.81 -17.70
C ASP A 30 -3.80 -7.71 -17.74
N ALA A 31 -4.49 -8.23 -16.71
CA ALA A 31 -5.94 -8.12 -16.59
C ALA A 31 -6.43 -6.69 -16.30
N LEU A 32 -5.55 -5.79 -15.82
CA LEU A 32 -5.88 -4.39 -15.54
C LEU A 32 -5.86 -3.53 -16.81
N ASP A 33 -5.07 -3.88 -17.82
CA ASP A 33 -5.05 -3.16 -19.11
C ASP A 33 -6.37 -3.26 -19.88
N VAL A 34 -7.14 -4.34 -19.65
CA VAL A 34 -8.43 -4.62 -20.29
C VAL A 34 -9.62 -4.31 -19.38
N SER A 35 -9.43 -3.41 -18.42
CA SER A 35 -10.40 -3.11 -17.36
C SER A 35 -10.93 -1.67 -17.40
N GLU A 36 -11.85 -1.37 -16.48
CA GLU A 36 -12.53 -0.07 -16.33
C GLU A 36 -11.66 0.97 -15.59
N PHE A 37 -10.33 0.84 -15.65
CA PHE A 37 -9.37 1.67 -14.90
C PHE A 37 -8.35 2.31 -15.84
N HIS A 38 -7.88 3.51 -15.48
CA HIS A 38 -6.70 4.10 -16.11
C HIS A 38 -5.46 3.41 -15.54
N HIS A 39 -4.88 2.48 -16.30
CA HIS A 39 -3.77 1.66 -15.83
C HIS A 39 -2.43 2.17 -16.35
N GLU A 40 -1.50 2.48 -15.45
CA GLU A 40 -0.11 2.80 -15.80
C GLU A 40 0.83 1.75 -15.21
N ARG A 41 1.64 1.13 -16.07
CA ARG A 41 2.70 0.22 -15.67
C ARG A 41 3.98 1.01 -15.49
N ILE A 42 4.59 0.91 -14.31
CA ILE A 42 5.85 1.58 -14.03
C ILE A 42 6.98 0.54 -14.08
N ASN A 43 7.88 0.72 -15.05
CA ASN A 43 9.05 -0.13 -15.19
C ASN A 43 10.17 0.32 -14.23
N HIS A 44 10.37 -0.46 -13.17
CA HIS A 44 11.40 -0.18 -12.16
C HIS A 44 12.83 -0.35 -12.68
N SER A 45 13.05 -0.98 -13.84
CA SER A 45 14.40 -1.05 -14.43
C SER A 45 14.83 0.22 -15.17
N GLU A 46 13.87 1.08 -15.52
CA GLU A 46 14.10 2.26 -16.37
C GLU A 46 13.85 3.58 -15.61
N ILE A 47 12.90 3.58 -14.66
CA ILE A 47 12.41 4.81 -14.01
C ILE A 47 12.58 4.68 -12.48
N PHE A 48 13.84 4.75 -12.03
CA PHE A 48 14.15 4.69 -10.60
C PHE A 48 13.84 6.00 -9.85
N ALA A 49 13.74 7.14 -10.56
CA ALA A 49 13.79 8.46 -9.91
C ALA A 49 13.04 9.61 -10.62
N GLU A 50 12.19 9.37 -11.63
CA GLU A 50 11.35 10.46 -12.16
C GLU A 50 10.02 10.56 -11.42
N ARG A 51 9.90 11.63 -10.63
CA ARG A 51 8.69 12.12 -9.94
C ARG A 51 8.06 11.10 -8.98
N GLU A 52 7.02 11.55 -8.27
CA GLU A 52 6.31 10.85 -7.20
C GLU A 52 5.76 9.49 -7.67
N ASN A 53 6.63 8.47 -7.76
CA ASN A 53 6.24 7.12 -8.13
C ASN A 53 5.49 6.48 -6.94
N PRO A 54 4.17 6.25 -7.05
CA PRO A 54 3.37 5.69 -5.96
C PRO A 54 3.84 4.29 -5.54
N ILE A 55 4.50 3.56 -6.45
CA ILE A 55 4.97 2.20 -6.20
C ILE A 55 6.19 2.18 -5.27
N ASN A 56 7.12 3.12 -5.44
CA ASN A 56 8.23 3.29 -4.49
C ASN A 56 7.70 3.58 -3.07
N GLY A 57 6.59 4.32 -2.97
CA GLY A 57 5.89 4.58 -1.71
C GLY A 57 5.34 3.30 -1.07
N ILE A 58 4.60 2.47 -1.84
CA ILE A 58 4.00 1.24 -1.30
C ILE A 58 5.05 0.18 -0.95
N GLU A 59 6.12 0.08 -1.73
CA GLU A 59 7.25 -0.82 -1.43
C GLU A 59 7.96 -0.42 -0.13
N ASN A 60 8.24 0.87 0.02
CA ASN A 60 8.83 1.42 1.25
C ASN A 60 7.93 1.16 2.46
N PHE A 61 6.63 1.39 2.34
CA PHE A 61 5.64 1.08 3.39
C PHE A 61 5.75 -0.38 3.83
N TRP A 62 5.68 -1.33 2.88
CA TRP A 62 5.76 -2.75 3.22
C TRP A 62 7.11 -3.16 3.78
N SER A 63 8.21 -2.56 3.31
CA SER A 63 9.55 -2.79 3.87
C SER A 63 9.61 -2.40 5.35
N GLN A 64 9.10 -1.21 5.70
CA GLN A 64 9.04 -0.73 7.08
C GLN A 64 8.11 -1.58 7.94
N ALA A 65 6.89 -1.86 7.46
CA ALA A 65 5.93 -2.71 8.18
C ALA A 65 6.51 -4.10 8.48
N LYS A 66 7.17 -4.73 7.51
CA LYS A 66 7.88 -6.01 7.72
C LYS A 66 8.98 -5.89 8.78
N ARG A 67 9.76 -4.81 8.78
CA ARG A 67 10.82 -4.57 9.77
C ARG A 67 10.25 -4.43 11.18
N VAL A 68 9.15 -3.70 11.34
CA VAL A 68 8.45 -3.55 12.62
C VAL A 68 7.87 -4.88 13.08
N LEU A 69 7.23 -5.64 12.19
CA LEU A 69 6.66 -6.95 12.52
C LEU A 69 7.71 -7.94 13.03
N ARG A 70 8.91 -7.94 12.42
CA ARG A 70 10.04 -8.78 12.88
C ARG A 70 10.54 -8.38 14.26
N LYS A 71 10.54 -7.08 14.61
CA LYS A 71 10.93 -6.63 15.97
C LYS A 71 9.99 -7.18 17.04
N TYR A 72 8.72 -7.41 16.71
CA TYR A 72 7.76 -8.03 17.61
C TYR A 72 7.84 -9.57 17.64
N ASN A 73 8.71 -10.21 16.85
CA ASN A 73 8.72 -11.65 16.62
C ASN A 73 7.39 -12.19 16.09
N GLY A 74 6.68 -11.37 15.31
CA GLY A 74 5.30 -11.64 14.90
C GLY A 74 4.29 -11.15 15.92
N ILE A 75 3.01 -11.23 15.55
CA ILE A 75 1.88 -10.80 16.39
C ILE A 75 0.76 -11.82 16.26
N ASN A 76 -0.18 -11.80 17.20
CA ASN A 76 -1.40 -12.58 17.05
C ASN A 76 -2.12 -12.17 15.75
N ARG A 77 -2.49 -13.15 14.92
CA ARG A 77 -3.16 -12.94 13.64
C ARG A 77 -4.43 -12.10 13.76
N LYS A 78 -5.15 -12.20 14.89
CA LYS A 78 -6.36 -11.39 15.17
C LYS A 78 -6.05 -9.89 15.21
N ASN A 79 -4.83 -9.51 15.59
CA ASN A 79 -4.39 -8.12 15.72
C ASN A 79 -3.71 -7.59 14.45
N PHE A 80 -3.54 -8.41 13.41
CA PHE A 80 -2.88 -8.00 12.18
C PHE A 80 -3.53 -6.78 11.50
N PRO A 81 -4.87 -6.62 11.48
CA PRO A 81 -5.49 -5.40 10.94
C PRO A 81 -5.10 -4.14 11.73
N LEU A 82 -5.05 -4.21 13.07
CA LEU A 82 -4.67 -3.09 13.93
C LEU A 82 -3.20 -2.72 13.73
N PHE A 83 -2.33 -3.72 13.61
CA PHE A 83 -0.91 -3.53 13.31
C PHE A 83 -0.70 -2.78 11.98
N LEU A 84 -1.45 -3.15 10.94
CA LEU A 84 -1.38 -2.43 9.66
C LEU A 84 -1.88 -0.99 9.78
N LYS A 85 -2.94 -0.74 10.55
CA LYS A 85 -3.42 0.62 10.84
C LYS A 85 -2.42 1.47 11.60
N GLU A 86 -1.72 0.89 12.57
CA GLU A 86 -0.63 1.56 13.27
C GLU A 86 0.53 1.88 12.30
N CYS A 87 0.93 0.94 11.45
CA CYS A 87 1.97 1.16 10.46
C CYS A 87 1.59 2.27 9.47
N GLU A 88 0.34 2.27 8.98
CA GLU A 88 -0.23 3.31 8.10
C GLU A 88 -0.15 4.69 8.77
N PHE A 89 -0.61 4.79 10.02
CA PHE A 89 -0.53 6.03 10.79
C PHE A 89 0.91 6.53 10.94
N ARG A 90 1.83 5.65 11.35
CA ARG A 90 3.24 6.01 11.54
C ARG A 90 3.92 6.44 10.24
N PHE A 91 3.61 5.77 9.13
CA PHE A 91 4.17 6.08 7.82
C PHE A 91 3.72 7.46 7.33
N ASN A 92 2.44 7.82 7.56
CA ASN A 92 1.86 9.06 7.04
C ASN A 92 2.04 10.29 7.94
N VAL A 93 2.14 10.13 9.27
CA VAL A 93 2.13 11.27 10.22
C VAL A 93 3.53 11.80 10.55
N GLY A 94 4.58 11.20 9.99
CA GLY A 94 5.94 11.71 10.07
C GLY A 94 6.58 11.48 11.44
N THR A 95 7.14 12.54 12.06
CA THR A 95 7.97 12.41 13.27
C THR A 95 7.18 11.95 14.52
N PRO A 96 7.83 11.31 15.52
CA PRO A 96 7.16 10.91 16.77
C PRO A 96 6.45 12.08 17.49
N LYS A 97 6.99 13.30 17.39
CA LYS A 97 6.37 14.50 17.96
C LYS A 97 5.05 14.84 17.27
N MET A 98 5.00 14.72 15.94
CA MET A 98 3.77 14.91 15.18
C MET A 98 2.76 13.80 15.45
N GLN A 99 3.21 12.54 15.52
CA GLN A 99 2.36 11.41 15.89
C GLN A 99 1.69 11.63 17.25
N LEU A 100 2.47 12.00 18.26
CA LEU A 100 1.94 12.29 19.59
C LEU A 100 0.95 13.47 19.58
N LYS A 101 1.26 14.54 18.84
CA LYS A 101 0.35 15.69 18.69
C LYS A 101 -0.98 15.28 18.05
N THR A 102 -0.94 14.47 17.00
CA THR A 102 -2.14 13.96 16.32
C THR A 102 -2.97 13.06 17.23
N LEU A 103 -2.33 12.14 17.96
CA LEU A 103 -3.03 11.25 18.90
C LEU A 103 -3.70 12.03 20.03
N ARG A 104 -3.01 13.04 20.60
CA ARG A 104 -3.60 13.92 21.61
C ARG A 104 -4.84 14.63 21.10
N LYS A 105 -4.76 15.21 19.90
CA LYS A 105 -5.90 15.86 19.24
C LYS A 105 -7.08 14.91 19.05
N TRP A 106 -6.84 13.67 18.63
CA TRP A 106 -7.91 12.68 18.41
C TRP A 106 -8.52 12.13 19.69
N CYS A 107 -7.73 12.07 20.76
CA CYS A 107 -8.19 11.65 22.08
C CYS A 107 -8.78 12.79 22.92
N GLU A 108 -8.83 14.01 22.39
CA GLU A 108 -9.37 15.21 23.07
C GLU A 108 -8.65 15.52 24.41
N ILE A 109 -7.32 15.33 24.44
CA ILE A 109 -6.43 15.57 25.60
C ILE A 109 -5.29 16.54 25.31
#